data_AF-A0A1G1JXE5-F1
#
_entry.id   AF-A0A1G1JXE5-F1
#
_cell.length_a   1.000
_cell.length_b   1.000
_cell.length_c   1.000
_cell.angle_alpha   90.00
_cell.angle_beta   90.00
_cell.angle_gamma   90.00
#
_symmetry.space_group_name_H-M   'P 1'
#
loop_
_entity.id
_entity.type
_entity.pdbx_description
1 polymer ?
#
loop_
_entity_poly.entity_id
_entity_poly.type
_entity_poly.pdbx_seq_one_letter_code
_entity_poly.pdbx_strand_id
1 'polypeptide(L)'
;MQRIRYEVDPFNRLIIDKRAKKSGLPKFRKVIDGRFKIDGKNELDYHVKAPLEESEHIPHQFKIKGRWSLTDDHDLRLTIEKSGRETFGDEITLKGQILDVNENSLLFAVTTRQDKNKYSTYLLRLGGSWKADKFNRLSFYIEKEKGKYDILTFNGVWEIDKNH
;
A
#
# COMPACT_ATOMS: atom_id res chain seq x y z
N MET A 1 -13.31 19.30 16.90
CA MET A 1 -12.46 19.11 15.70
C MET A 1 -13.03 17.97 14.87
N GLN A 2 -13.28 18.20 13.57
CA GLN A 2 -13.59 17.12 12.63
C GLN A 2 -12.37 16.21 12.50
N ARG A 3 -12.56 14.89 12.60
CA ARG A 3 -11.48 13.92 12.32
C ARG A 3 -11.38 13.76 10.81
N ILE A 4 -10.23 14.14 10.25
CA ILE A 4 -9.92 13.90 8.84
C ILE A 4 -9.58 12.42 8.70
N ARG A 5 -10.29 11.74 7.80
CA ARG A 5 -10.04 10.33 7.47
C ARG A 5 -9.43 10.26 6.07
N TYR A 6 -8.34 9.51 5.94
CA TYR A 6 -7.67 9.22 4.70
C TYR A 6 -7.98 7.78 4.28
N GLU A 7 -8.21 7.59 2.98
CA GLU A 7 -8.48 6.29 2.38
C GLU A 7 -7.77 6.16 1.04
N VAL A 8 -7.57 4.93 0.57
CA VAL A 8 -7.07 4.66 -0.78
C VAL A 8 -8.25 4.24 -1.64
N ASP A 9 -8.48 4.96 -2.73
CA ASP A 9 -9.56 4.63 -3.66
C ASP A 9 -9.17 3.48 -4.62
N PRO A 10 -10.12 2.93 -5.41
CA PRO A 10 -9.83 1.84 -6.34
C PRO A 10 -8.80 2.14 -7.44
N PHE A 11 -8.36 3.39 -7.58
CA PHE A 11 -7.35 3.81 -8.54
C PHE A 11 -5.99 4.06 -7.88
N ASN A 12 -5.76 3.52 -6.68
CA ASN A 12 -4.54 3.70 -5.90
C ASN A 12 -4.22 5.16 -5.60
N ARG A 13 -5.22 5.94 -5.21
CA ARG A 13 -5.08 7.37 -4.89
C ARG A 13 -5.46 7.62 -3.45
N LEU A 14 -4.67 8.43 -2.76
CA LEU A 14 -5.03 8.89 -1.43
C LEU A 14 -6.15 9.92 -1.52
N ILE A 15 -7.24 9.69 -0.80
CA ILE A 15 -8.39 10.59 -0.74
C ILE A 15 -8.67 11.01 0.71
N ILE A 16 -9.23 12.21 0.86
CA ILE A 16 -9.76 12.69 2.13
C ILE A 16 -11.29 12.50 2.16
N ASP A 17 -11.79 11.83 3.18
CA ASP A 17 -13.20 11.79 3.55
C ASP A 17 -13.48 12.80 4.68
N LYS A 18 -14.08 13.94 4.34
CA LYS A 18 -14.58 14.93 5.32
C LYS A 18 -16.04 14.65 5.64
N ARG A 19 -16.31 13.81 6.64
CA ARG A 19 -17.68 13.62 7.15
C ARG A 19 -18.16 14.87 7.90
N ALA A 20 -19.08 15.63 7.32
CA ALA A 20 -19.75 16.73 8.00
C ALA A 20 -20.87 16.20 8.91
N LYS A 21 -20.89 16.62 10.19
CA LYS A 21 -22.08 16.47 11.04
C LYS A 21 -23.23 17.30 10.43
N LYS A 22 -24.41 16.67 10.30
CA LYS A 22 -25.77 17.26 10.14
C LYS A 22 -26.38 17.56 8.76
N SER A 23 -25.72 17.38 7.62
CA SER A 23 -26.42 17.43 6.32
C SER A 23 -26.18 16.13 5.58
N GLY A 24 -27.22 15.33 5.31
CA GLY A 24 -27.15 14.04 4.61
C GLY A 24 -26.72 14.12 3.13
N LEU A 25 -25.90 15.11 2.77
CA LEU A 25 -25.32 15.28 1.45
C LEU A 25 -23.85 14.83 1.48
N PRO A 26 -23.43 13.91 0.61
CA PRO A 26 -22.03 13.49 0.52
C PRO A 26 -21.18 14.69 0.07
N LYS A 27 -20.31 15.21 0.96
CA LYS A 27 -19.31 16.20 0.55
C LYS A 27 -18.11 15.51 -0.11
N PHE A 28 -17.56 16.22 -1.08
CA PHE A 28 -16.52 15.85 -2.04
C PHE A 28 -15.35 15.05 -1.45
N ARG A 29 -15.11 13.86 -2.02
CA ARG A 29 -13.83 13.14 -1.89
C ARG A 29 -12.77 13.96 -2.62
N LYS A 30 -11.78 14.46 -1.88
CA LYS A 30 -10.64 15.19 -2.47
C LYS A 30 -9.47 14.23 -2.65
N VAL A 31 -8.96 14.14 -3.88
CA VAL A 31 -7.73 13.40 -4.18
C VAL A 31 -6.53 14.23 -3.72
N ILE A 32 -5.59 13.60 -3.03
CA ILE A 32 -4.30 14.18 -2.69
C ILE A 32 -3.29 13.67 -3.71
N ASP A 33 -2.76 14.54 -4.55
CA ASP A 33 -1.76 14.13 -5.53
C ASP A 33 -0.46 13.71 -4.85
N GLY A 34 0.02 12.51 -5.18
CA GLY A 34 1.20 11.92 -4.57
C GLY A 34 1.51 10.54 -5.10
N ARG A 35 2.37 9.82 -4.39
CA ARG A 35 2.71 8.42 -4.69
C ARG A 35 3.05 7.63 -3.45
N PHE A 36 2.76 6.35 -3.47
CA PHE A 36 3.26 5.41 -2.49
C PHE A 36 4.74 5.11 -2.72
N LYS A 37 5.46 4.87 -1.62
CA LYS A 37 6.83 4.37 -1.59
C LYS A 37 6.96 3.37 -0.46
N ILE A 38 7.89 2.46 -0.61
CA ILE A 38 8.33 1.58 0.46
C ILE A 38 9.70 2.08 0.91
N ASP A 39 9.85 2.30 2.21
CA ASP A 39 11.12 2.75 2.79
C ASP A 39 12.08 1.56 3.01
N GLY A 40 13.28 1.83 3.53
CA GLY A 40 14.28 0.79 3.79
C GLY A 40 13.91 -0.23 4.87
N LYS A 41 12.77 -0.06 5.55
CA LYS A 41 12.25 -0.93 6.62
C LYS A 41 10.95 -1.62 6.20
N ASN A 42 10.65 -1.59 4.91
CA ASN A 42 9.41 -2.06 4.35
C ASN A 42 8.17 -1.42 4.99
N GLU A 43 8.25 -0.15 5.41
CA GLU A 43 7.10 0.65 5.82
C GLU A 43 6.52 1.41 4.61
N LEU A 44 5.21 1.65 4.62
CA LEU A 44 4.54 2.36 3.54
C LEU A 44 4.57 3.86 3.79
N ASP A 45 5.08 4.61 2.83
CA ASP A 45 5.08 6.06 2.83
C ASP A 45 4.23 6.60 1.69
N TYR A 46 3.39 7.60 1.96
CA TYR A 46 2.75 8.40 0.92
C TYR A 46 3.42 9.76 0.81
N HIS A 47 4.00 10.07 -0.35
CA HIS A 47 4.65 11.34 -0.63
C HIS A 47 3.72 12.26 -1.41
N VAL A 48 3.32 13.38 -0.80
CA VAL A 48 2.46 14.39 -1.43
C VAL A 48 3.28 15.20 -2.43
N LYS A 49 2.78 15.34 -3.66
CA LYS A 49 3.48 16.00 -4.78
C LYS A 49 3.38 17.53 -4.73
N ALA A 50 2.22 18.07 -4.36
CA ALA A 50 1.99 19.49 -4.21
C ALA A 50 1.18 19.75 -2.94
N PRO A 51 1.52 20.77 -2.14
CA PRO A 51 0.66 21.16 -1.03
C PRO A 51 -0.71 21.53 -1.62
N LEU A 52 -1.75 20.87 -1.13
CA LEU A 52 -3.10 21.36 -1.29
C LEU A 52 -3.19 22.73 -0.59
N GLU A 53 -4.06 23.62 -1.07
CA GLU A 53 -4.20 25.01 -0.61
C GLU A 53 -3.83 25.25 0.87
N GLU A 54 -3.12 26.35 1.16
CA GLU A 54 -2.52 26.70 2.47
C GLU A 54 -3.43 26.53 3.71
N SER A 55 -4.76 26.49 3.50
CA SER A 55 -5.77 26.28 4.54
C SER A 55 -5.92 24.83 5.03
N GLU A 56 -5.34 23.85 4.33
CA GLU A 56 -5.36 22.43 4.73
C GLU A 56 -3.98 22.01 5.27
N HIS A 57 -3.85 21.84 6.60
CA HIS A 57 -2.64 21.31 7.26
C HIS A 57 -2.38 19.82 6.93
N ILE A 58 -2.11 19.53 5.66
CA ILE A 58 -1.83 18.19 5.15
C ILE A 58 -0.31 17.97 5.17
N PRO A 59 0.19 16.93 5.86
CA PRO A 59 1.60 16.60 5.86
C PRO A 59 2.14 16.35 4.44
N HIS A 60 3.40 16.71 4.20
CA HIS A 60 4.11 16.36 2.95
C HIS A 60 4.34 14.85 2.79
N GLN A 61 4.36 14.12 3.92
CA GLN A 61 4.57 12.68 3.96
C GLN A 61 3.68 12.04 5.02
N PHE A 62 3.03 10.94 4.65
CA PHE A 62 2.33 10.07 5.59
C PHE A 62 3.12 8.79 5.76
N LYS A 63 3.60 8.52 6.97
CA LYS A 63 4.20 7.24 7.34
C LYS A 63 3.12 6.31 7.87
N ILE A 64 2.95 5.16 7.23
CA ILE A 64 1.86 4.23 7.50
C ILE A 64 2.48 2.90 7.91
N LYS A 65 2.41 2.63 9.22
CA LYS A 65 2.89 1.36 9.79
C LYS A 65 1.79 0.32 9.72
N GLY A 66 2.17 -0.89 9.41
CA GLY A 66 1.24 -1.99 9.22
C GLY A 66 1.96 -3.29 8.91
N ARG A 67 1.14 -4.32 8.75
CA ARG A 67 1.58 -5.66 8.34
C ARG A 67 1.17 -5.93 6.91
N TRP A 68 2.12 -6.39 6.11
CA TRP A 68 1.89 -6.76 4.72
C TRP A 68 1.26 -8.15 4.59
N SER A 69 0.42 -8.28 3.57
CA SER A 69 -0.17 -9.54 3.12
C SER A 69 -0.49 -9.44 1.62
N LEU A 70 -0.72 -10.59 0.99
CA LEU A 70 -1.32 -10.66 -0.33
C LEU A 70 -2.80 -11.02 -0.21
N THR A 71 -3.62 -10.40 -1.05
CA THR A 71 -4.99 -10.86 -1.27
C THR A 71 -5.00 -12.09 -2.19
N ASP A 72 -6.18 -12.70 -2.36
CA ASP A 72 -6.35 -13.84 -3.29
C ASP A 72 -6.10 -13.45 -4.76
N ASP A 73 -6.31 -12.17 -5.10
CA ASP A 73 -6.00 -11.59 -6.42
C ASP A 73 -4.54 -11.11 -6.53
N HIS A 74 -3.69 -11.47 -5.55
CA HIS A 74 -2.29 -11.04 -5.41
C HIS A 74 -2.09 -9.52 -5.33
N ASP A 75 -3.13 -8.75 -5.00
CA ASP A 75 -2.99 -7.35 -4.61
C ASP A 75 -2.24 -7.22 -3.28
N LEU A 76 -1.43 -6.16 -3.14
CA LEU A 76 -0.66 -5.91 -1.93
C LEU A 76 -1.52 -5.21 -0.87
N ARG A 77 -1.73 -5.85 0.27
CA ARG A 77 -2.55 -5.33 1.38
C ARG A 77 -1.70 -5.00 2.60
N LEU A 78 -1.91 -3.81 3.16
CA LEU A 78 -1.36 -3.37 4.44
C LEU A 78 -2.47 -3.27 5.48
N THR A 79 -2.43 -4.10 6.52
CA THR A 79 -3.27 -3.92 7.71
C THR A 79 -2.59 -2.94 8.65
N ILE A 80 -3.23 -1.81 8.92
CA ILE A 80 -2.60 -0.67 9.60
C ILE A 80 -2.47 -0.94 11.10
N GLU A 81 -1.28 -0.70 11.65
CA GLU A 81 -1.05 -0.74 13.10
C GLU A 81 -1.56 0.55 13.74
N LYS A 82 -2.68 0.43 14.43
CA LYS A 82 -3.34 1.56 15.09
C LYS A 82 -2.48 2.12 16.22
N SER A 83 -2.05 3.36 16.08
CA SER A 83 -1.36 4.12 17.15
C SER A 83 -1.94 5.53 17.24
N GLY A 84 -2.71 5.80 18.31
CA GLY A 84 -3.24 7.14 18.61
C GLY A 84 -4.47 7.58 17.80
N ARG A 85 -4.58 8.89 17.50
CA ARG A 85 -5.73 9.49 16.80
C ARG A 85 -5.79 8.96 15.36
N GLU A 86 -6.65 7.98 15.11
CA GLU A 86 -6.83 7.30 13.83
C GLU A 86 -7.16 8.29 12.70
N THR A 87 -6.24 8.44 11.75
CA THR A 87 -6.42 9.23 10.53
C THR A 87 -6.63 8.36 9.29
N PHE A 88 -6.26 7.07 9.32
CA PHE A 88 -6.50 6.12 8.24
C PHE A 88 -7.56 5.08 8.63
N GLY A 89 -8.12 4.38 7.64
CA GLY A 89 -8.92 3.16 7.86
C GLY A 89 -8.09 1.99 8.43
N ASP A 90 -8.70 0.81 8.49
CA ASP A 90 -8.04 -0.38 9.05
C ASP A 90 -7.05 -1.03 8.08
N GLU A 91 -7.29 -0.91 6.78
CA GLU A 91 -6.49 -1.54 5.72
C GLU A 91 -6.30 -0.61 4.53
N ILE A 92 -5.17 -0.79 3.83
CA ILE A 92 -4.90 -0.21 2.51
C ILE A 92 -4.63 -1.38 1.55
N THR A 93 -5.36 -1.43 0.45
CA THR A 93 -5.08 -2.38 -0.64
C THR A 93 -4.56 -1.60 -1.84
N LEU A 94 -3.37 -1.96 -2.30
CA LEU A 94 -2.74 -1.42 -3.49
C LEU A 94 -2.90 -2.41 -4.63
N LYS A 95 -3.70 -2.02 -5.62
CA LYS A 95 -3.93 -2.82 -6.82
C LYS A 95 -2.74 -2.74 -7.76
N GLY A 96 -2.31 -3.87 -8.27
CA GLY A 96 -1.11 -3.89 -9.09
C GLY A 96 -0.70 -5.27 -9.57
N GLN A 97 0.55 -5.39 -9.96
CA GLN A 97 1.12 -6.64 -10.47
C GLN A 97 2.51 -6.85 -9.89
N ILE A 98 2.81 -8.08 -9.53
CA ILE A 98 4.18 -8.50 -9.24
C ILE A 98 4.90 -8.56 -10.58
N LEU A 99 5.93 -7.73 -10.77
CA LEU A 99 6.68 -7.66 -12.02
C LEU A 99 7.92 -8.54 -12.02
N ASP A 100 8.56 -8.66 -10.85
CA ASP A 100 9.83 -9.36 -10.73
C ASP A 100 10.04 -9.87 -9.30
N VAL A 101 10.74 -10.99 -9.22
CA VAL A 101 11.09 -11.67 -7.98
C VAL A 101 12.57 -12.03 -8.03
N ASN A 102 13.34 -11.47 -7.10
CA ASN A 102 14.76 -11.74 -6.94
C ASN A 102 15.01 -12.33 -5.55
N GLU A 103 16.20 -12.90 -5.34
CA GLU A 103 16.58 -13.58 -4.08
C GLU A 103 16.19 -12.78 -2.82
N ASN A 104 16.43 -11.47 -2.84
CA ASN A 104 16.24 -10.59 -1.68
C ASN A 104 15.16 -9.52 -1.86
N SER A 105 14.39 -9.55 -2.95
CA SER A 105 13.35 -8.53 -3.16
C SER A 105 12.22 -8.95 -4.07
N LEU A 106 11.05 -8.38 -3.81
CA LEU A 106 9.87 -8.44 -4.67
C LEU A 106 9.57 -7.05 -5.23
N LEU A 107 9.40 -6.95 -6.55
CA LEU A 107 8.99 -5.72 -7.24
C LEU A 107 7.51 -5.78 -7.60
N PHE A 108 6.75 -4.81 -7.09
CA PHE A 108 5.31 -4.67 -7.33
C PHE A 108 5.04 -3.36 -8.08
N ALA A 109 4.40 -3.43 -9.24
CA ALA A 109 3.99 -2.25 -9.99
C ALA A 109 2.62 -1.78 -9.55
N VAL A 110 2.53 -0.50 -9.18
CA VAL A 110 1.29 0.18 -8.86
C VAL A 110 0.99 1.17 -9.97
N THR A 111 -0.20 1.06 -10.56
CA THR A 111 -0.71 2.05 -11.51
C THR A 111 -1.73 2.93 -10.82
N THR A 112 -1.51 4.24 -10.84
CA THR A 112 -2.41 5.25 -10.26
C THR A 112 -2.96 6.18 -11.34
N ARG A 113 -4.19 6.64 -11.18
CA ARG A 113 -4.83 7.59 -12.11
C ARG A 113 -4.70 9.03 -11.60
N GLN A 114 -3.84 9.83 -12.21
CA GLN A 114 -3.65 11.24 -11.81
C GLN A 114 -4.84 12.12 -12.20
N ASP A 115 -5.36 11.95 -13.43
CA ASP A 115 -6.52 12.69 -13.94
C ASP A 115 -7.29 11.81 -14.95
N LYS A 116 -8.40 12.30 -15.52
CA LYS A 116 -9.33 11.55 -16.39
C LYS A 116 -8.65 10.67 -17.44
N ASN A 117 -7.51 11.12 -18.00
CA ASN A 117 -6.77 10.39 -19.03
C ASN A 117 -5.28 10.17 -18.70
N LYS A 118 -4.83 10.46 -17.47
CA LYS A 118 -3.41 10.37 -17.11
C LYS A 118 -3.18 9.29 -16.07
N TYR A 119 -2.39 8.29 -16.44
CA TYR A 119 -1.95 7.21 -15.57
C TYR A 119 -0.46 7.36 -15.28
N SER A 120 -0.05 6.92 -14.10
CA SER A 120 1.35 6.80 -13.72
C SER A 120 1.56 5.44 -13.10
N THR A 121 2.55 4.72 -13.61
CA THR A 121 2.98 3.45 -13.02
C THR A 121 4.31 3.67 -12.32
N TYR A 122 4.46 3.10 -11.14
CA TYR A 122 5.70 3.13 -10.37
C TYR A 122 5.89 1.83 -9.60
N LEU A 123 7.14 1.59 -9.19
CA LEU A 123 7.53 0.35 -8.53
C LEU A 123 7.59 0.54 -7.02
N LEU A 124 7.05 -0.45 -6.31
CA LEU A 124 7.25 -0.68 -4.89
C LEU A 124 8.18 -1.88 -4.74
N ARG A 125 9.28 -1.70 -4.01
CA ARG A 125 10.25 -2.77 -3.75
C ARG A 125 10.14 -3.19 -2.30
N LEU A 126 9.77 -4.45 -2.08
CA LEU A 126 9.80 -5.09 -0.77
C LEU A 126 11.11 -5.88 -0.63
N GLY A 127 11.88 -5.61 0.43
CA GLY A 127 13.06 -6.38 0.80
C GLY A 127 12.71 -7.56 1.70
N GLY A 128 13.38 -8.70 1.54
CA GLY A 128 13.04 -9.90 2.30
C GLY A 128 13.76 -11.14 1.77
N SER A 129 13.23 -12.32 2.09
CA SER A 129 13.78 -13.60 1.65
C SER A 129 12.70 -14.60 1.24
N TRP A 130 13.00 -15.45 0.27
CA TRP A 130 12.10 -16.52 -0.17
C TRP A 130 12.25 -17.76 0.71
N LYS A 131 11.12 -18.36 1.10
CA LYS A 131 11.07 -19.63 1.82
C LYS A 131 9.85 -20.44 1.37
N ALA A 132 9.98 -21.75 1.36
CA ALA A 132 8.83 -22.64 1.32
C ALA A 132 8.20 -22.70 2.71
N ASP A 133 6.86 -22.63 2.78
CA ASP A 133 6.15 -22.88 4.03
C ASP A 133 5.98 -24.37 4.30
N LYS A 134 5.34 -24.72 5.43
CA LYS A 134 5.10 -26.12 5.84
C LYS A 134 4.20 -26.92 4.86
N PHE A 135 3.58 -26.26 3.89
CA PHE A 135 2.74 -26.85 2.85
C PHE A 135 3.41 -26.79 1.47
N ASN A 136 4.73 -26.54 1.42
CA ASN A 136 5.51 -26.35 0.19
C ASN A 136 5.00 -25.21 -0.70
N ARG A 137 4.31 -24.22 -0.12
CA ARG A 137 3.92 -23.00 -0.84
C ARG A 137 5.07 -22.01 -0.79
N LEU A 138 5.40 -21.42 -1.93
CA LEU A 138 6.39 -20.35 -1.93
C LEU A 138 5.85 -19.14 -1.16
N SER A 139 6.68 -18.61 -0.28
CA SER A 139 6.37 -17.46 0.54
C SER A 139 7.54 -16.48 0.55
N PHE A 140 7.22 -15.19 0.52
CA PHE A 140 8.21 -14.12 0.66
C PHE A 140 8.12 -13.52 2.06
N TYR A 141 9.20 -13.62 2.82
CA TYR A 141 9.33 -13.12 4.17
C TYR A 141 9.89 -11.70 4.10
N ILE A 142 9.01 -10.71 4.16
CA ILE A 142 9.37 -9.30 4.15
C ILE A 142 10.08 -8.97 5.46
N GLU A 143 11.29 -8.45 5.36
CA GLU A 143 12.07 -8.04 6.53
C GLU A 143 11.49 -6.79 7.19
N LYS A 144 11.27 -6.86 8.49
CA LYS A 144 10.85 -5.70 9.31
C LYS A 144 11.90 -5.42 10.36
N GLU A 145 11.79 -4.28 11.02
CA GLU A 145 12.67 -3.97 12.14
C GLU A 145 12.60 -5.02 13.25
N LYS A 146 13.71 -5.17 14.00
CA LYS A 146 13.82 -6.03 15.18
C LYS A 146 13.61 -7.53 14.88
N GLY A 147 14.01 -7.97 13.69
CA GLY A 147 13.97 -9.39 13.30
C GLY A 147 12.54 -9.94 13.15
N LYS A 148 11.56 -9.06 12.95
CA LYS A 148 10.19 -9.45 12.60
C LYS A 148 10.08 -9.61 11.09
N TYR A 149 9.09 -10.39 10.67
CA TYR A 149 8.79 -10.59 9.26
C TYR A 149 7.29 -10.57 9.03
N ASP A 150 6.87 -9.98 7.90
CA ASP A 150 5.55 -10.20 7.33
C ASP A 150 5.67 -11.28 6.24
N ILE A 151 4.64 -12.09 6.03
CA ILE A 151 4.70 -13.23 5.09
C ILE A 151 3.71 -13.00 3.96
N LEU A 152 4.23 -12.88 2.74
CA LEU A 152 3.43 -12.94 1.52
C LEU A 152 3.36 -14.40 1.06
N THR A 153 2.19 -15.03 1.17
CA THR A 153 1.98 -16.40 0.69
C THR A 153 1.41 -16.37 -0.71
N PHE A 154 2.02 -17.09 -1.64
CA PHE A 154 1.59 -17.14 -3.04
C PHE A 154 0.73 -18.38 -3.25
N ASN A 155 -0.55 -18.16 -3.46
CA ASN A 155 -1.48 -19.23 -3.82
C ASN A 155 -1.33 -19.54 -5.31
N GLY A 156 -0.99 -20.79 -5.64
CA GLY A 156 -0.81 -21.28 -7.01
C GLY A 156 -0.07 -22.61 -7.08
N VAL A 157 -0.26 -23.35 -8.18
CA VAL A 157 0.53 -24.54 -8.51
C VAL A 157 1.84 -24.05 -9.15
N TRP A 158 2.97 -24.41 -8.55
CA TRP A 158 4.29 -24.07 -9.09
C TRP A 158 4.67 -25.12 -10.13
N GLU A 159 4.87 -24.68 -11.37
CA GLU A 159 5.48 -25.51 -12.41
C GLU A 159 6.99 -25.21 -12.42
N ILE A 160 7.79 -26.18 -11.96
CA ILE A 160 9.25 -26.09 -12.09
C ILE A 160 9.57 -26.30 -13.57
N ASP A 161 10.19 -25.30 -14.19
CA ASP A 161 10.63 -25.39 -15.57
C ASP A 161 11.54 -26.63 -15.73
N LYS A 162 11.26 -27.46 -16.74
CA LYS A 162 11.84 -28.81 -16.90
C LYS A 162 13.31 -28.81 -17.38
N ASN A 163 14.01 -27.69 -17.23
CA ASN A 163 15.40 -27.55 -17.66
C ASN A 163 16.37 -28.00 -16.56
N HIS A 164 16.33 -29.29 -16.22
CA HIS A 164 17.32 -29.99 -15.40
C HIS A 164 18.05 -31.04 -16.22
#